data_AF-A0A4Y1ZP85-F1
#
_entry.id   AF-A0A4Y1ZP85-F1
#
_cell.length_a   1.000
_cell.length_b   1.000
_cell.length_c   1.000
_cell.angle_alpha   90.00
_cell.angle_beta   90.00
_cell.angle_gamma   90.00
#
_symmetry.space_group_name_H-M   'P 1'
#
loop_
_entity.id
_entity.type
_entity.pdbx_description
1 polymer ?
#
loop_
_entity_poly.entity_id
_entity_poly.type
_entity_poly.pdbx_seq_one_letter_code
_entity_poly.pdbx_strand_id
1 'polypeptide(L)' 'EKIEEAQIALEDDTPFLKEALNGPNSEEWLEAMRTEYNALLKNQAWKLVKRPKDKNIIGSKWVLRTKYNADGPIAL' A
#
# COMPACT_ATOMS: atom_id res chain seq x y z
N GLU A 1 13.71 24.04 8.73
CA GLU A 1 14.44 22.85 9.21
C GLU A 1 13.56 21.63 9.39
N LYS A 2 12.63 21.56 10.36
CA LYS A 2 11.79 20.36 10.58
C LYS A 2 10.97 19.85 9.38
N ILE A 3 10.56 20.75 8.48
CA ILE A 3 9.79 20.39 7.28
C ILE A 3 10.69 19.65 6.26
N GLU A 4 11.98 20.00 6.19
CA GLU A 4 12.93 19.41 5.24
C GLU A 4 13.33 17.99 5.65
N GLU A 5 13.53 17.75 6.96
CA GLU A 5 13.84 16.41 7.50
C GLU A 5 12.68 15.43 7.30
N ALA A 6 11.44 15.88 7.49
CA ALA A 6 10.25 15.09 7.20
C ALA A 6 10.14 14.76 5.71
N GLN A 7 10.53 15.69 4.83
CA GLN A 7 10.47 15.52 3.39
C GLN A 7 11.54 14.55 2.86
N ILE A 8 12.74 14.54 3.48
CA ILE A 8 13.82 13.60 3.15
C ILE A 8 13.50 12.17 3.66
N ALA A 9 12.85 12.02 4.83
CA ALA A 9 12.42 10.72 5.34
C ALA A 9 11.26 10.09 4.53
N LEU A 10 10.55 10.88 3.71
CA LEU A 10 9.37 10.47 2.96
C LEU A 10 9.68 9.83 1.59
N GLU A 11 10.89 9.96 1.06
CA GLU A 11 11.26 9.47 -0.28
C GLU A 11 11.81 8.03 -0.30
N ASP A 12 12.40 7.54 0.80
CA ASP A 12 13.12 6.25 0.84
C ASP A 12 12.38 5.11 1.58
N ASP A 13 11.24 5.38 2.22
CA ASP A 13 10.54 4.39 3.08
C ASP A 13 9.43 3.61 2.33
N THR A 14 9.60 3.43 1.02
CA THR A 14 8.74 2.52 0.24
C THR A 14 9.44 1.18 0.13
N PRO A 15 9.22 0.23 1.06
CA PRO A 15 9.84 -1.08 0.93
C PRO A 15 9.34 -1.73 -0.36
N PHE A 16 10.24 -2.40 -1.08
CA PHE A 16 9.79 -3.28 -2.14
C PHE A 16 8.82 -4.30 -1.53
N LEU A 17 7.76 -4.67 -2.25
CA LEU A 17 6.75 -5.62 -1.73
C LEU A 17 7.41 -6.90 -1.15
N LYS A 18 8.49 -7.35 -1.77
CA LYS A 18 9.29 -8.49 -1.28
C LYS A 18 9.94 -8.20 0.08
N GLU A 19 10.52 -7.02 0.26
CA GLU A 19 11.17 -6.65 1.53
C GLU A 19 10.15 -6.45 2.63
N ALA A 20 9.03 -5.78 2.33
CA ALA A 20 7.92 -5.62 3.28
C ALA A 20 7.41 -6.97 3.79
N LEU A 21 7.19 -7.92 2.88
CA LEU A 21 6.65 -9.24 3.22
C LEU A 21 7.67 -10.23 3.80
N ASN A 22 8.97 -9.93 3.74
CA ASN A 22 10.02 -10.75 4.36
C ASN A 22 10.73 -10.04 5.52
N GLY A 23 10.29 -8.82 5.85
CA GLY A 23 10.86 -7.98 6.89
C GLY A 23 10.25 -8.25 8.27
N PRO A 24 10.75 -7.53 9.29
CA PRO A 24 10.27 -7.67 10.67
C PRO A 24 8.79 -7.32 10.82
N ASN A 25 8.27 -6.39 9.99
CA ASN A 25 6.88 -5.91 10.06
C ASN A 25 5.97 -6.61 9.03
N SER A 26 6.31 -7.83 8.62
CA SER A 26 5.64 -8.52 7.50
C SER A 26 4.18 -8.88 7.81
N GLU A 27 3.86 -9.15 9.08
CA GLU A 27 2.50 -9.44 9.52
C GLU A 27 1.62 -8.18 9.44
N GLU A 28 2.12 -7.04 9.90
CA GLU A 28 1.44 -5.74 9.83
C GLU A 28 1.20 -5.32 8.38
N TRP A 29 2.18 -5.52 7.50
CA TRP A 29 2.00 -5.27 6.07
C TRP A 29 0.93 -6.19 5.45
N LEU A 30 0.91 -7.47 5.80
CA LEU A 30 -0.09 -8.41 5.30
C LEU A 30 -1.49 -8.07 5.80
N GLU A 31 -1.62 -7.66 7.07
CA GLU A 31 -2.88 -7.22 7.65
C GLU A 31 -3.39 -5.94 6.97
N ALA A 32 -2.53 -4.94 6.79
CA ALA A 32 -2.88 -3.70 6.09
C ALA A 32 -3.35 -3.98 4.65
N MET A 33 -2.63 -4.83 3.91
CA MET A 33 -3.02 -5.24 2.56
C MET A 33 -4.39 -5.94 2.52
N ARG A 34 -4.68 -6.82 3.51
CA ARG A 34 -5.99 -7.48 3.62
C ARG A 34 -7.10 -6.49 3.95
N THR A 35 -6.85 -5.55 4.85
CA THR A 35 -7.80 -4.50 5.23
C THR A 35 -8.19 -3.65 4.03
N GLU A 36 -7.21 -3.17 3.27
CA GLU A 36 -7.45 -2.40 2.04
C GLU A 36 -8.18 -3.22 0.97
N TYR A 37 -7.80 -4.48 0.76
CA TYR A 37 -8.49 -5.36 -0.18
C TYR A 37 -9.96 -5.58 0.22
N ASN A 38 -10.23 -5.81 1.50
CA ASN A 38 -11.59 -5.98 2.00
C ASN A 38 -12.41 -4.68 1.90
N ALA A 39 -11.79 -3.52 2.10
CA ALA A 39 -12.44 -2.23 1.91
C ALA A 39 -12.88 -2.04 0.44
N LEU A 40 -12.03 -2.42 -0.52
CA LEU A 40 -12.37 -2.40 -1.95
C LEU A 40 -13.56 -3.32 -2.28
N LEU A 41 -13.59 -4.53 -1.71
CA LEU A 41 -14.71 -5.45 -1.86
C LEU A 41 -16.01 -4.87 -1.28
N LYS A 42 -15.94 -4.31 -0.05
CA LYS A 42 -17.08 -3.70 0.64
C LYS A 42 -17.65 -2.51 -0.14
N ASN A 43 -16.78 -1.69 -0.71
CA ASN A 43 -17.19 -0.52 -1.48
C ASN A 43 -17.75 -0.89 -2.87
N GLN A 44 -17.76 -2.18 -3.23
CA GLN A 44 -18.18 -2.67 -4.55
C GLN A 44 -17.53 -1.89 -5.70
N ALA A 45 -16.30 -1.41 -5.48
CA ALA A 45 -15.64 -0.50 -6.40
C ALA A 45 -15.41 -1.17 -7.76
N TRP A 46 -15.23 -2.50 -7.78
CA TRP A 46 -14.92 -3.27 -8.97
C TRP A 46 -15.81 -4.51 -9.13
N LYS A 47 -16.00 -4.93 -10.38
CA LYS A 47 -16.65 -6.20 -10.74
C LYS A 47 -15.64 -7.10 -11.43
N LEU A 48 -15.51 -8.35 -10.95
CA LEU A 48 -14.70 -9.34 -11.62
C LEU A 48 -15.36 -9.72 -12.96
N VAL A 49 -14.61 -9.60 -14.05
CA VAL A 49 -15.06 -9.90 -15.41
C VAL A 49 -14.09 -10.82 -16.12
N LYS A 50 -14.58 -11.58 -17.11
CA LYS A 50 -13.72 -12.39 -17.97
C LYS A 50 -12.77 -11.47 -18.75
N ARG A 51 -11.51 -11.86 -18.86
CA ARG A 51 -10.51 -11.13 -19.63
C ARG A 51 -10.98 -10.97 -21.10
N PRO A 52 -11.12 -9.73 -21.60
CA PRO A 52 -11.41 -9.49 -23.02
C PRO A 52 -10.21 -9.88 -23.89
N LYS A 53 -10.48 -10.48 -25.07
CA LYS A 53 -9.43 -11.01 -25.98
C LYS A 53 -8.66 -9.90 -26.71
N ASP A 54 -9.34 -8.83 -27.08
CA ASP A 54 -8.82 -7.81 -28.00
C ASP A 54 -8.58 -6.45 -27.32
N LYS A 55 -8.17 -6.49 -26.04
CA LYS A 55 -7.92 -5.29 -25.24
C LYS A 55 -6.59 -5.40 -24.51
N ASN A 56 -5.87 -4.28 -24.45
CA ASN A 56 -4.72 -4.12 -23.57
C ASN A 56 -5.21 -4.09 -22.13
N ILE A 57 -4.75 -5.04 -21.33
CA ILE A 57 -5.08 -5.12 -19.91
C ILE A 57 -4.04 -4.29 -19.16
N ILE A 58 -4.51 -3.31 -18.38
CA ILE A 58 -3.66 -2.57 -17.46
C ILE A 58 -3.59 -3.38 -16.17
N GLY A 59 -2.38 -3.72 -15.75
CA GLY A 59 -2.13 -4.39 -14.48
C GLY A 59 -2.20 -3.43 -13.30
N SER A 60 -2.37 -3.99 -12.11
CA SER A 60 -2.24 -3.27 -10.84
C SER A 60 -1.01 -3.76 -10.09
N LYS A 61 -0.40 -2.88 -9.29
CA LYS A 61 0.71 -3.23 -8.40
C LYS A 61 0.43 -2.71 -6.99
N TRP A 62 0.94 -3.42 -5.99
CA TRP A 62 0.98 -2.91 -4.62
C TRP A 62 2.16 -1.96 -4.47
N VAL A 63 1.89 -0.80 -3.86
CA VAL A 63 2.89 0.16 -3.40
C VAL A 63 2.59 0.39 -1.94
N LEU A 64 3.58 0.12 -1.09
CA LEU A 64 3.42 0.15 0.36
C LEU A 64 4.10 1.40 0.91
N ARG A 65 3.44 2.10 1.82
CA ARG A 65 4.00 3.27 2.47
C ARG A 65 3.47 3.34 3.89
N THR A 66 4.37 3.57 4.85
CA THR A 66 3.98 3.79 6.24
C THR A 66 3.29 5.15 6.32
N LYS A 67 2.06 5.16 6.85
CA LYS A 67 1.34 6.41 7.11
C LYS A 67 1.56 6.80 8.57
N TYR A 68 1.94 8.04 8.80
CA TYR A 68 2.11 8.59 10.14
C TYR A 68 1.02 9.60 10.43
N ASN A 69 0.54 9.63 11.67
CA ASN A 69 -0.33 10.68 12.17
C ASN A 69 0.46 11.98 12.36
N ALA A 70 -0.24 13.12 12.50
CA ALA A 70 0.39 14.43 12.67
C ALA A 70 1.26 14.54 13.93
N ASP A 71 0.97 13.72 14.94
CA ASP A 71 1.71 13.59 16.20
C ASP A 71 2.92 12.64 16.12
N GLY A 72 3.10 11.93 15.00
CA GLY A 72 4.28 11.09 14.74
C GLY A 72 4.09 9.57 14.84
N PRO A 73 3.15 8.99 15.61
CA PRO A 73 2.87 7.56 15.59
C PRO A 73 2.35 7.07 14.22
N ILE A 74 2.52 5.77 13.96
CA ILE A 74 1.95 5.12 12.77
C ILE A 74 0.41 5.21 12.86
N ALA A 75 -0.20 5.68 11.77
CA ALA A 75 -1.64 5.68 11.60
C ALA A 75 -2.12 4.24 11.40
N LEU A 76 -2.98 3.77 12.31
CA LEU A 76 -3.71 2.50 12.17
C LEU A 76 -4.74 2.59 11.04
#